data_AF-A0AA35SE42-F1
#
_entry.id   AF-A0AA35SE42-F1
#
_cell.length_a   1.000
_cell.length_b   1.000
_cell.length_c   1.000
_cell.angle_alpha   90.00
_cell.angle_beta   90.00
_cell.angle_gamma   90.00
#
_symmetry.space_group_name_H-M   'P 1'
#
loop_
_entity.id
_entity.type
_entity.pdbx_description
1 polymer ?
#
loop_
_entity_poly.entity_id
_entity_poly.type
_entity_poly.pdbx_seq_one_letter_code
_entity_poly.pdbx_strand_id
1 'polypeptide(L)'
;MAEAPDAEPYEYDPYADNPELRECVNALSARDAILEPGIAKTFEQFLDLGGKEKEGAHILAESYVGLPHVLNVMIEWLHVAGYRKREIQAMVEDHLKHLITQHFDPKKADLIFTEEGSVRVTVENGVATINYS
;
A
#
# COMPACT_ATOMS: atom_id res chain seq x y z
N MET A 1 -7.23 -11.36 49.04
CA MET A 1 -6.76 -10.27 48.15
C MET A 1 -7.06 -10.78 46.75
N ALA A 2 -8.16 -10.31 46.16
CA ALA A 2 -8.60 -10.79 44.84
C ALA A 2 -7.72 -10.13 43.78
N GLU A 3 -7.14 -10.95 42.92
CA GLU A 3 -6.32 -10.58 41.77
C GLU A 3 -7.22 -9.88 40.74
N ALA A 4 -6.87 -8.65 40.35
CA ALA A 4 -7.62 -7.90 39.36
C ALA A 4 -7.43 -8.58 37.99
N PRO A 5 -8.49 -8.71 37.15
CA PRO A 5 -8.33 -9.25 35.82
C PRO A 5 -7.39 -8.35 35.01
N ASP A 6 -6.41 -8.97 34.35
CA ASP A 6 -5.49 -8.32 33.42
C ASP A 6 -6.27 -7.47 32.42
N ALA A 7 -6.31 -6.16 32.66
CA ALA A 7 -6.90 -5.21 31.73
C ALA A 7 -5.93 -5.08 30.55
N GLU A 8 -6.29 -5.66 29.41
CA GLU A 8 -5.61 -5.34 28.15
C GLU A 8 -5.58 -3.82 27.97
N PRO A 9 -4.46 -3.24 27.53
CA PRO A 9 -4.34 -1.80 27.40
C PRO A 9 -5.45 -1.28 26.49
N TYR A 10 -6.33 -0.43 27.03
CA TYR A 10 -7.31 0.30 26.24
C TYR A 10 -6.54 1.17 25.24
N GLU A 11 -6.46 0.72 23.99
CA GLU A 11 -6.05 1.58 22.88
C GLU A 11 -7.10 2.68 22.76
N TYR A 12 -6.74 3.87 23.25
CA TYR A 12 -7.56 5.06 23.09
C TYR A 12 -7.55 5.43 21.61
N ASP A 13 -8.61 5.09 20.90
CA ASP A 13 -8.87 5.57 19.54
C ASP A 13 -9.53 6.95 19.62
N PRO A 14 -8.79 8.06 19.37
CA PRO A 14 -9.34 9.42 19.42
C PRO A 14 -10.39 9.68 18.33
N TYR A 15 -10.58 8.74 17.41
CA TYR A 15 -11.49 8.84 16.26
C TYR A 15 -12.69 7.90 16.36
N ALA A 16 -12.89 7.22 17.49
CA ALA A 16 -13.99 6.28 17.69
C ALA A 16 -15.38 6.88 17.41
N ASP A 17 -15.55 8.18 17.68
CA ASP A 17 -16.82 8.90 17.50
C ASP A 17 -17.05 9.41 16.05
N ASN A 18 -16.03 9.36 15.19
CA ASN A 18 -16.14 9.80 13.79
C ASN A 18 -15.64 8.70 12.82
N PRO A 19 -16.55 7.87 12.26
CA PRO A 19 -16.17 6.73 11.44
C PRO A 19 -15.46 7.13 10.14
N GLU A 20 -15.80 8.28 9.54
CA GLU A 20 -15.19 8.76 8.30
C GLU A 20 -13.75 9.24 8.54
N LEU A 21 -13.53 9.91 9.67
CA LEU A 21 -12.19 10.36 10.07
C LEU A 21 -11.29 9.16 10.41
N ARG A 22 -11.85 8.14 11.05
CA ARG A 22 -11.16 6.88 11.32
C ARG A 22 -10.78 6.12 10.05
N GLU A 23 -11.65 6.11 9.04
CA GLU A 23 -11.33 5.52 7.74
C GLU A 23 -10.16 6.25 7.06
N CYS A 24 -10.15 7.58 7.11
CA CYS A 24 -9.02 8.37 6.61
C CYS A 24 -7.74 8.04 7.37
N VAL A 25 -7.78 7.96 8.70
CA VAL A 25 -6.61 7.59 9.53
C VAL A 25 -6.11 6.20 9.17
N ASN A 26 -6.99 5.22 9.02
CA ASN A 26 -6.60 3.87 8.60
C ASN A 26 -5.93 3.85 7.23
N ALA A 27 -6.43 4.65 6.29
CA ALA A 27 -5.82 4.79 4.97
C ALA A 27 -4.45 5.48 5.00
N LEU A 28 -4.28 6.53 5.83
CA LEU A 28 -2.99 7.22 6.02
C LEU A 28 -1.97 6.33 6.75
N SER A 29 -2.43 5.49 7.68
CA SER A 29 -1.60 4.55 8.45
C SER A 29 -1.19 3.31 7.64
N ALA A 30 -1.76 3.09 6.45
CA ALA A 30 -1.37 1.98 5.61
C ALA A 30 0.10 2.11 5.21
N ARG A 31 0.79 0.96 5.13
CA ARG A 31 2.22 0.92 4.81
C ARG A 31 2.47 1.56 3.45
N ASP A 32 3.46 2.46 3.38
CA ASP A 32 3.85 3.17 2.17
C ASP A 32 2.70 3.99 1.51
N ALA A 33 1.64 4.32 2.27
CA ALA A 33 0.46 5.04 1.78
C ALA A 33 0.80 6.37 1.11
N ILE A 34 1.87 7.05 1.54
CA ILE A 34 2.35 8.30 0.93
C ILE A 34 2.69 8.17 -0.56
N LEU A 35 2.94 6.95 -1.05
CA LEU A 35 3.27 6.67 -2.45
C LEU A 35 2.04 6.33 -3.30
N GLU A 36 0.86 6.16 -2.69
CA GLU A 36 -0.34 5.73 -3.40
C GLU A 36 -1.01 6.87 -4.18
N PRO A 37 -1.51 6.61 -5.41
CA PRO A 37 -2.16 7.60 -6.25
C PRO A 37 -3.57 7.91 -5.72
N GLY A 38 -3.65 8.82 -4.75
CA GLY A 38 -4.90 9.22 -4.11
C GLY A 38 -4.73 9.70 -2.67
N ILE A 39 -3.56 9.48 -2.08
CA ILE A 39 -3.32 9.82 -0.68
C ILE A 39 -3.51 11.29 -0.36
N ALA A 40 -3.19 12.18 -1.31
CA ALA A 40 -3.42 13.62 -1.16
C ALA A 40 -4.91 13.95 -0.96
N LYS A 41 -5.80 13.27 -1.70
CA LYS A 41 -7.25 13.46 -1.56
C LYS A 41 -7.76 12.92 -0.22
N THR A 42 -7.27 11.77 0.21
CA THR A 42 -7.58 11.22 1.53
C THR A 42 -7.06 12.13 2.66
N PHE A 43 -5.90 12.76 2.46
CA PHE A 43 -5.34 13.74 3.39
C PHE A 43 -6.19 15.01 3.45
N GLU A 44 -6.64 15.54 2.31
CA GLU A 44 -7.57 16.67 2.24
C GLU A 44 -8.89 16.34 2.98
N GLN A 45 -9.45 15.15 2.74
CA GLN A 45 -10.66 14.68 3.44
C GLN A 45 -10.45 14.57 4.96
N PHE A 46 -9.28 14.09 5.39
CA PHE A 46 -8.92 14.04 6.80
C PHE A 46 -8.91 15.44 7.44
N LEU A 47 -8.38 16.45 6.74
CA LEU A 47 -8.38 17.84 7.20
C LEU A 47 -9.81 18.43 7.25
N ASP A 48 -10.61 18.18 6.23
CA ASP A 48 -12.00 18.67 6.14
C ASP A 48 -12.88 18.11 7.26
N LEU A 49 -12.60 16.87 7.70
CA LEU A 49 -13.30 16.19 8.80
C LEU A 49 -12.79 16.62 10.20
N GLY A 50 -11.88 17.58 10.29
CA GLY A 50 -11.36 18.13 11.54
C GLY A 50 -10.07 17.47 12.04
N GLY A 51 -9.44 16.63 11.21
CA GLY A 51 -8.11 16.08 11.47
C GLY A 51 -7.02 17.15 11.49
N LYS A 52 -5.98 16.94 12.29
CA LYS A 52 -4.88 17.90 12.43
C LYS A 52 -3.78 17.60 11.41
N GLU A 53 -3.39 18.60 10.63
CA GLU A 53 -2.33 18.49 9.61
C GLU A 53 -1.04 17.83 10.12
N LYS A 54 -0.55 18.27 11.28
CA LYS A 54 0.68 17.69 11.88
C LYS A 54 0.53 16.21 12.23
N GLU A 55 -0.66 15.80 12.64
CA GLU A 55 -0.94 14.43 13.03
C GLU A 55 -1.04 13.53 11.81
N GLY A 56 -1.78 13.95 10.78
CA GLY A 56 -1.82 13.23 9.51
C GLY A 56 -0.43 13.09 8.88
N ALA A 57 0.38 14.16 8.91
CA ALA A 57 1.75 14.13 8.38
C ALA A 57 2.65 13.18 9.19
N HIS A 58 2.46 13.13 10.52
CA HIS A 58 3.17 12.21 11.37
C HIS A 58 2.79 10.75 11.08
N ILE A 59 1.49 10.45 10.96
CA ILE A 59 0.98 9.12 10.60
C ILE A 59 1.58 8.63 9.28
N LEU A 60 1.56 9.47 8.24
CA LEU A 60 2.17 9.15 6.95
C LEU A 60 3.69 8.91 7.04
N ALA A 61 4.38 9.67 7.89
CA ALA A 61 5.81 9.52 8.08
C ALA A 61 6.16 8.23 8.84
N GLU A 62 5.36 7.83 9.82
CA GLU A 62 5.55 6.59 10.57
C GLU A 62 5.23 5.34 9.74
N SER A 63 4.25 5.41 8.84
CA SER A 63 3.87 4.30 7.97
C SER A 63 4.77 4.13 6.73
N TYR A 64 5.71 5.06 6.50
CA TYR A 64 6.62 5.03 5.37
C TYR A 64 7.83 4.11 5.59
N VAL A 65 7.98 3.11 4.72
CA VAL A 65 9.12 2.17 4.71
C VAL A 65 9.96 2.28 3.43
N GLY A 66 9.38 2.81 2.34
CA GLY A 66 10.03 3.03 1.06
C GLY A 66 10.28 1.76 0.25
N LEU A 67 9.50 0.70 0.44
CA LEU A 67 9.69 -0.56 -0.29
C LEU A 67 9.72 -0.39 -1.83
N PRO A 68 8.82 0.40 -2.45
CA PRO A 68 8.82 0.59 -3.89
C PRO A 68 10.14 1.20 -4.41
N HIS A 69 10.76 2.08 -3.64
CA HIS A 69 12.05 2.68 -4.00
C HIS A 69 13.19 1.66 -3.92
N VAL A 70 13.20 0.81 -2.89
CA VAL A 70 14.18 -0.27 -2.77
C VAL A 70 14.04 -1.25 -3.94
N LEU A 71 12.80 -1.56 -4.36
CA LEU A 71 12.57 -2.40 -5.53
C LEU A 71 13.14 -1.79 -6.81
N ASN A 72 12.98 -0.48 -7.02
CA ASN A 72 13.56 0.20 -8.18
C ASN A 72 15.09 0.07 -8.20
N VAL A 73 15.76 0.26 -7.06
CA VAL A 73 17.21 0.08 -6.94
C VAL A 73 17.63 -1.37 -7.24
N MET A 74 16.87 -2.35 -6.74
CA MET A 74 17.13 -3.77 -7.02
C MET A 74 16.99 -4.09 -8.51
N ILE A 75 16.00 -3.52 -9.20
CA ILE A 75 15.83 -3.64 -10.65
C ILE A 75 17.04 -3.06 -11.40
N GLU A 76 17.53 -1.89 -10.99
CA GLU A 76 18.73 -1.28 -11.58
C GLU A 76 19.97 -2.16 -11.37
N TRP A 77 20.15 -2.74 -10.18
CA TRP A 77 21.27 -3.63 -9.89
C TRP A 77 21.20 -4.92 -10.72
N LEU A 78 20.02 -5.50 -10.89
CA LEU A 78 19.82 -6.64 -11.79
C LEU A 78 20.16 -6.28 -13.23
N HIS A 79 19.84 -5.04 -13.65
CA HIS A 79 20.25 -4.57 -14.96
C HIS A 79 21.77 -4.48 -15.11
N VAL A 80 22.48 -3.94 -14.10
CA VAL A 80 23.95 -3.88 -14.06
C VAL A 80 24.58 -5.28 -14.04
N ALA A 81 23.94 -6.25 -13.39
CA ALA A 81 24.37 -7.65 -13.37
C ALA A 81 24.18 -8.38 -14.72
N GLY A 82 23.64 -7.70 -15.75
CA GLY A 82 23.52 -8.22 -17.11
C GLY A 82 22.14 -8.78 -17.46
N TYR A 83 21.16 -8.69 -16.55
CA TYR A 83 19.79 -9.09 -16.86
C TYR A 83 19.12 -8.03 -17.74
N ARG A 84 18.45 -8.47 -18.80
CA ARG A 84 17.67 -7.58 -19.65
C ARG A 84 16.39 -7.22 -18.93
N LYS A 85 15.90 -6.01 -19.21
CA LYS A 85 14.62 -5.50 -18.68
C LYS A 85 13.44 -6.48 -18.84
N ARG A 86 13.38 -7.20 -19.96
CA ARG A 86 12.33 -8.23 -20.21
C ARG A 86 12.44 -9.44 -19.27
N GLU A 87 13.66 -9.83 -18.91
CA GLU A 87 13.90 -10.98 -18.01
C GLU A 87 13.54 -10.61 -16.57
N ILE A 88 13.89 -9.38 -16.15
CA ILE A 88 13.51 -8.86 -14.83
C ILE A 88 11.98 -8.70 -14.74
N GLN A 89 11.35 -8.15 -15.78
CA GLN A 89 9.89 -8.01 -15.84
C GLN A 89 9.20 -9.37 -15.76
N ALA A 90 9.63 -10.36 -16.55
CA ALA A 90 9.06 -11.70 -16.52
C ALA A 90 9.18 -12.36 -15.13
N MET A 91 10.31 -12.15 -14.45
CA MET A 91 10.55 -12.68 -13.10
C MET A 91 9.62 -12.04 -12.05
N VAL A 92 9.43 -10.71 -12.13
CA VAL A 92 8.50 -9.99 -11.23
C VAL A 92 7.05 -10.40 -11.51
N GLU A 93 6.65 -10.51 -12.78
CA GLU A 93 5.30 -10.94 -13.16
C GLU A 93 4.99 -12.37 -12.70
N ASP A 94 5.95 -13.29 -12.84
CA ASP A 94 5.79 -14.68 -12.39
C ASP A 94 5.68 -14.76 -10.86
N HIS A 95 6.49 -13.99 -10.14
CA HIS A 95 6.42 -13.91 -8.69
C HIS A 95 5.10 -13.28 -8.20
N LEU A 96 4.61 -12.24 -8.85
CA LEU A 96 3.32 -11.61 -8.53
C LEU A 96 2.16 -12.60 -8.74
N LYS A 97 2.18 -13.35 -9.86
CA LYS A 97 1.19 -14.41 -10.12
C LYS A 97 1.21 -15.48 -9.02
N HIS A 98 2.41 -15.87 -8.57
CA HIS A 98 2.55 -16.82 -7.48
C HIS A 98 1.94 -16.29 -6.16
N LEU A 99 2.26 -15.04 -5.79
CA LEU A 99 1.71 -14.41 -4.59
C LEU A 99 0.18 -14.25 -4.64
N ILE A 100 -0.37 -13.86 -5.78
CA ILE A 100 -1.83 -13.76 -5.97
C ILE A 100 -2.49 -15.14 -5.82
N THR A 101 -1.92 -16.16 -6.44
CA THR A 101 -2.47 -17.53 -6.37
C THR A 101 -2.40 -18.10 -4.95
N GLN A 102 -1.37 -17.76 -4.18
CA GLN A 102 -1.18 -18.28 -2.83
C GLN A 102 -1.92 -17.51 -1.74
N HIS A 103 -2.10 -16.19 -1.89
CA HIS A 103 -2.55 -15.33 -0.79
C HIS A 103 -3.85 -14.56 -1.08
N PHE A 104 -4.34 -14.50 -2.31
CA PHE A 104 -5.62 -13.84 -2.59
C PHE A 104 -6.79 -14.83 -2.56
N ASP A 105 -7.89 -14.39 -1.96
CA ASP A 105 -9.16 -15.11 -1.95
C ASP A 105 -9.59 -15.40 -3.41
N PRO A 106 -9.79 -16.68 -3.80
CA PRO A 106 -10.01 -17.06 -5.19
C PRO A 106 -11.12 -16.26 -5.88
N LYS A 107 -12.14 -15.83 -5.13
CA LYS A 107 -13.26 -15.02 -5.64
C LYS A 107 -12.89 -13.59 -6.01
N LYS A 108 -11.84 -13.00 -5.42
CA LYS A 108 -11.33 -11.66 -5.76
C LYS A 108 -10.25 -11.72 -6.83
N ALA A 109 -9.48 -12.80 -6.88
CA ALA A 109 -8.51 -13.04 -7.95
C ALA A 109 -9.19 -13.16 -9.32
N ASP A 110 -10.36 -13.81 -9.40
CA ASP A 110 -11.13 -13.95 -10.64
C ASP A 110 -11.52 -12.61 -11.29
N LEU A 111 -11.68 -11.52 -10.51
CA LEU A 111 -11.98 -10.18 -11.04
C LEU A 111 -10.79 -9.52 -11.76
N ILE A 112 -9.55 -9.90 -11.40
CA ILE A 112 -8.32 -9.41 -12.05
C ILE A 112 -8.02 -10.22 -13.32
N PHE A 113 -8.51 -11.46 -13.39
CA PHE A 113 -8.27 -12.39 -14.51
C PHE A 113 -9.44 -12.51 -15.50
N THR A 114 -10.58 -11.84 -15.28
CA THR A 114 -11.67 -11.76 -16.25
C THR A 114 -11.49 -10.56 -17.18
N GLU A 115 -11.86 -10.74 -18.46
CA GLU A 115 -11.53 -9.95 -19.66
C GLU A 115 -11.80 -8.43 -19.64
N GLU A 116 -12.31 -7.85 -18.55
CA GLU A 116 -12.63 -6.41 -18.43
C GLU A 116 -11.70 -5.59 -17.53
N GLY A 117 -10.72 -6.19 -16.83
CA GLY A 117 -9.88 -5.48 -15.83
C GLY A 117 -8.39 -5.78 -15.86
N SER A 118 -7.79 -5.92 -17.05
CA SER A 118 -6.37 -6.34 -17.16
C SER A 118 -5.42 -5.29 -16.57
N VAL A 119 -4.83 -5.60 -15.41
CA VAL A 119 -3.73 -4.81 -14.82
C VAL A 119 -2.55 -4.85 -15.78
N ARG A 120 -2.19 -3.71 -16.35
CA ARG A 120 -1.06 -3.60 -17.28
C ARG A 120 0.09 -2.86 -16.61
N VAL A 121 1.16 -3.60 -16.33
CA VAL A 121 2.42 -3.01 -15.86
C VAL A 121 3.21 -2.54 -17.08
N THR A 122 3.50 -1.24 -17.14
CA THR A 122 4.33 -0.64 -18.19
C THR A 122 5.53 0.01 -17.55
N VAL A 123 6.72 -0.21 -18.11
CA VAL A 123 7.95 0.38 -17.60
C VAL A 123 8.54 1.32 -18.64
N GLU A 124 8.52 2.63 -18.38
CA GLU A 124 9.09 3.67 -19.23
C GLU A 124 10.18 4.43 -18.46
N ASN A 125 11.32 4.69 -19.09
CA ASN A 125 12.44 5.44 -18.51
C ASN A 125 12.90 5.00 -17.09
N GLY A 126 12.78 3.71 -16.78
CA GLY A 126 13.18 3.16 -15.47
C GLY A 126 12.10 3.21 -14.39
N VAL A 127 10.91 3.72 -14.69
CA VAL A 127 9.78 3.79 -13.77
C VAL A 127 8.73 2.77 -14.17
N ALA A 128 8.35 1.88 -13.25
CA ALA A 128 7.24 0.95 -13.44
C ALA A 128 5.93 1.63 -13.03
N THR A 129 4.96 1.67 -13.96
CA THR A 129 3.63 2.23 -13.72
C THR A 129 2.60 1.11 -13.89
N ILE A 130 1.71 0.97 -12.90
CA ILE A 130 0.63 0.00 -12.91
C ILE A 130 -0.63 0.74 -13.32
N ASN A 131 -1.20 0.37 -14.47
CA ASN A 131 -2.44 0.98 -14.98
C ASN A 131 -3.61 0.00 -14.84
N TYR A 132 -4.73 0.55 -14.38
CA TYR A 132 -6.02 -0.12 -14.31
C TYR A 132 -6.88 0.37 -15.49
N SER A 133 -7.48 -0.56 -16.24
CA SER A 133 -8.52 -0.26 -17.25
C SER A 133 -9.89 -0.39 -16.63
#